data_AF-A0A8I1B472-F1
#
_entry.id   AF-A0A8I1B472-F1
#
_cell.length_a   1.000
_cell.length_b   1.000
_cell.length_c   1.000
_cell.angle_alpha   90.00
_cell.angle_beta   90.00
_cell.angle_gamma   90.00
#
_symmetry.space_group_name_H-M   'P 1'
#
loop_
_entity.id
_entity.type
_entity.pdbx_description
1 polymer ?
#
loop_
_entity_poly.entity_id
_entity_poly.type
_entity_poly.pdbx_seq_one_letter_code
_entity_poly.pdbx_strand_id
1 'polypeptide(L)'
;PFLVSNGGVNSGFMIAQVTAAALASDTKALAHPASVDSLPTSANQEDHVSMAPNAGKRLWPMADNVRDILAIEWLGACQGLDFRAGLKTSP
;
A
#
# COMPACT_ATOMS: atom_id res chain seq x y z
N PRO A 1 -6.78 -15.56 -15.47
CA PRO A 1 -7.34 -14.39 -14.75
C PRO A 1 -7.27 -14.62 -13.24
N PHE A 2 -6.91 -13.62 -12.43
CA PHE A 2 -6.84 -13.67 -10.95
C PHE A 2 -6.09 -14.87 -10.32
N LEU A 3 -5.10 -15.44 -11.02
CA LEU A 3 -4.27 -16.54 -10.52
C LEU A 3 -5.09 -17.73 -9.95
N VAL A 4 -6.12 -18.16 -10.69
CA VAL A 4 -6.95 -19.32 -10.34
C VAL A 4 -7.18 -20.25 -11.54
N SER A 5 -7.31 -21.55 -11.27
CA SER A 5 -7.59 -22.59 -12.29
C SER A 5 -9.08 -22.65 -12.68
N ASN A 6 -9.99 -22.63 -11.71
CA ASN A 6 -11.44 -22.73 -11.92
C ASN A 6 -12.15 -21.37 -11.76
N GLY A 7 -11.86 -20.44 -12.68
CA GLY A 7 -12.50 -19.12 -12.70
C GLY A 7 -14.03 -19.22 -12.84
N GLY A 8 -14.76 -18.33 -12.15
CA GLY A 8 -16.23 -18.26 -12.17
C GLY A 8 -16.90 -18.83 -10.92
N VAL A 9 -16.37 -19.93 -10.38
CA VAL A 9 -16.75 -20.48 -9.06
C VAL A 9 -15.71 -20.20 -7.98
N ASN A 10 -14.50 -19.82 -8.38
CA ASN A 10 -13.44 -19.36 -7.51
C ASN A 10 -12.91 -18.02 -8.03
N SER A 11 -12.94 -17.00 -7.17
CA SER A 11 -12.49 -15.63 -7.49
C SER A 11 -10.97 -15.46 -7.43
N GLY A 12 -10.24 -16.47 -6.94
CA GLY A 12 -8.79 -16.42 -6.81
C GLY A 12 -8.31 -15.20 -6.04
N PHE A 13 -7.34 -14.51 -6.61
CA PHE A 13 -6.71 -13.31 -6.05
C PHE A 13 -7.48 -12.01 -6.32
N MET A 14 -8.69 -12.06 -6.87
CA MET A 14 -9.47 -10.86 -7.20
C MET A 14 -9.61 -9.93 -6.00
N ILE A 15 -10.10 -10.45 -4.86
CA ILE A 15 -10.31 -9.62 -3.65
C ILE A 15 -8.98 -9.18 -3.07
N ALA A 16 -7.94 -10.01 -3.11
CA ALA A 16 -6.61 -9.62 -2.65
C ALA A 16 -6.09 -8.39 -3.44
N GLN A 17 -6.27 -8.37 -4.76
CA GLN A 17 -5.90 -7.23 -5.60
C GLN A 17 -6.76 -5.99 -5.31
N VAL A 18 -8.06 -6.16 -5.05
CA VAL A 18 -8.94 -5.06 -4.62
C VAL A 18 -8.46 -4.48 -3.28
N THR A 19 -8.08 -5.34 -2.32
CA THR A 19 -7.52 -4.91 -1.04
C THR A 19 -6.21 -4.14 -1.23
N ALA A 20 -5.28 -4.64 -2.02
CA ALA A 20 -4.02 -3.94 -2.30
C ALA A 20 -4.26 -2.55 -2.93
N ALA A 21 -5.22 -2.44 -3.85
CA ALA A 21 -5.59 -1.16 -4.45
C ALA A 21 -6.22 -0.19 -3.44
N ALA A 22 -7.06 -0.67 -2.52
CA ALA A 22 -7.64 0.13 -1.44
C ALA A 22 -6.56 0.66 -0.50
N LEU A 23 -5.67 -0.21 -0.01
CA LEU A 23 -4.54 0.16 0.86
C LEU A 23 -3.61 1.20 0.20
N ALA A 24 -3.36 1.06 -1.11
CA ALA A 24 -2.59 2.03 -1.88
C ALA A 24 -3.32 3.39 -1.97
N SER A 25 -4.64 3.38 -2.15
CA SER A 25 -5.46 4.59 -2.17
C SER A 25 -5.46 5.30 -0.81
N ASP A 26 -5.60 4.57 0.29
CA ASP A 26 -5.56 5.12 1.65
C ASP A 26 -4.20 5.76 1.94
N THR A 27 -3.12 5.12 1.52
CA THR A 27 -1.76 5.68 1.64
C THR A 27 -1.61 6.99 0.87
N LYS A 28 -2.23 7.12 -0.31
CA LYS A 28 -2.26 8.39 -1.06
C LYS A 28 -3.02 9.49 -0.32
N ALA A 29 -4.15 9.16 0.30
CA ALA A 29 -4.90 10.13 1.10
C ALA A 29 -4.07 10.66 2.28
N LEU A 30 -3.30 9.78 2.95
CA LEU A 30 -2.39 10.15 4.04
C LEU A 30 -1.14 10.93 3.57
N ALA A 31 -0.80 10.86 2.28
CA ALA A 31 0.43 11.42 1.74
C ALA A 31 0.44 12.97 1.64
N HIS A 32 -0.67 13.65 1.95
CA HIS A 32 -0.71 15.13 1.98
C HIS A 32 0.39 15.72 2.88
N PRO A 33 1.28 16.59 2.37
CA PRO A 33 2.46 17.04 3.11
C PRO A 33 2.07 17.88 4.33
N ALA A 34 2.41 17.43 5.54
CA ALA A 34 2.08 18.18 6.76
C ALA A 34 2.76 19.56 6.83
N SER A 35 3.87 19.76 6.12
CA SER A 35 4.62 21.02 6.12
C SER A 35 3.92 22.17 5.41
N VAL A 36 2.88 21.91 4.59
CA VAL A 36 2.14 23.00 3.89
C VAL A 36 1.05 23.60 4.77
N ASP A 37 0.79 23.02 5.95
CA ASP A 37 -0.20 23.47 6.93
C ASP A 37 0.50 24.12 8.14
N SER A 38 1.53 24.92 7.91
CA SER A 38 2.20 25.67 8.99
C SER A 38 1.22 26.67 9.61
N LEU A 39 1.03 26.59 10.93
CA LEU A 39 0.17 27.50 11.69
C LEU A 39 1.01 28.21 12.75
N PRO A 40 0.83 29.54 12.92
CA PRO A 40 1.60 30.29 13.90
C PRO A 40 1.26 29.84 15.32
N THR A 41 2.29 29.71 16.15
CA THR A 41 2.14 29.37 17.57
C THR A 41 2.87 30.38 18.45
N SER A 42 2.81 30.18 19.77
CA SER A 42 3.52 31.03 20.75
C SER A 42 3.22 32.53 20.56
N ALA A 43 1.93 32.90 20.43
CA ALA A 43 1.49 34.27 20.15
C ALA A 43 2.14 34.90 18.91
N ASN A 44 2.29 34.11 17.84
CA ASN A 44 2.89 34.50 16.56
C ASN A 44 4.41 34.73 16.59
N GLN A 45 5.09 34.25 17.65
CA GLN A 45 6.56 34.20 17.72
C GLN A 45 7.15 33.06 16.88
N GLU A 46 6.39 31.97 16.73
CA GLU A 46 6.72 30.85 15.86
C GLU A 46 5.79 30.93 14.65
N ASP A 47 6.13 31.79 13.69
CA ASP A 47 5.36 32.03 12.46
C ASP A 47 5.51 30.88 11.43
N HIS A 48 6.61 30.13 11.51
CA HIS A 48 6.83 28.91 10.74
C HIS A 48 6.99 27.68 11.65
N VAL A 49 6.05 26.75 11.56
CA VAL A 49 6.02 25.51 12.36
C VAL A 49 6.04 24.30 11.43
N SER A 50 6.98 23.39 11.66
CA SER A 50 7.27 22.26 10.76
C SER A 50 6.16 21.20 10.68
N MET A 51 5.26 21.16 11.66
CA MET A 51 4.26 20.10 11.85
C MET A 51 4.86 18.67 11.89
N ALA A 52 6.14 18.54 12.25
CA ALA A 52 6.87 17.28 12.22
C ALA A 52 6.22 16.12 13.01
N PRO A 53 5.61 16.34 14.19
CA PRO A 53 4.94 15.25 14.91
C PRO A 53 3.78 14.62 14.12
N ASN A 54 2.97 15.44 13.43
CA ASN A 54 1.88 14.93 12.60
C ASN A 54 2.41 14.26 11.33
N ALA A 55 3.47 14.83 10.74
CA ALA A 55 4.18 14.24 9.61
C ALA A 55 4.73 12.84 9.92
N GLY A 56 5.24 12.63 11.14
CA GLY A 56 5.73 11.34 11.62
C GLY A 56 4.60 10.37 11.99
N LYS A 57 3.55 10.84 12.66
CA LYS A 57 2.43 9.99 13.11
C LYS A 57 1.76 9.23 11.96
N ARG A 58 1.59 9.86 10.80
CA ARG A 58 1.00 9.21 9.61
C ARG A 58 1.84 8.09 9.02
N LEU A 59 3.14 8.03 9.31
CA LEU A 59 4.03 7.03 8.72
C LEU A 59 3.74 5.61 9.22
N TRP A 60 3.25 5.47 10.46
CA TRP A 60 2.88 4.18 11.02
C TRP A 60 1.80 3.45 10.19
N PRO A 61 0.59 4.03 9.99
CA PRO A 61 -0.42 3.38 9.17
C PRO A 61 0.00 3.24 7.69
N MET A 62 0.78 4.19 7.15
CA MET A 62 1.31 4.04 5.79
C MET A 62 2.27 2.85 5.66
N ALA A 63 3.13 2.62 6.65
CA ALA A 63 4.04 1.49 6.67
C ALA A 63 3.30 0.15 6.80
N ASP A 64 2.24 0.10 7.63
CA ASP A 64 1.37 -1.08 7.73
C ASP A 64 0.68 -1.39 6.39
N ASN A 65 0.11 -0.38 5.73
CA ASN A 65 -0.50 -0.55 4.41
C ASN A 65 0.50 -1.10 3.38
N VAL A 66 1.73 -0.54 3.34
CA VAL A 66 2.78 -1.00 2.42
C VAL A 66 3.18 -2.44 2.71
N ARG A 67 3.33 -2.81 3.99
CA ARG A 67 3.62 -4.20 4.37
C ARG A 67 2.54 -5.15 3.85
N ASP A 68 1.29 -4.79 4.01
CA ASP A 68 0.17 -5.65 3.63
C ASP A 68 0.02 -5.76 2.10
N ILE A 69 0.28 -4.68 1.35
CA ILE A 69 0.40 -4.71 -0.12
C ILE A 69 1.50 -5.68 -0.56
N LEU A 70 2.70 -5.56 0.03
CA LEU A 70 3.82 -6.44 -0.30
C LEU A 70 3.52 -7.91 0.03
N ALA A 71 2.80 -8.18 1.13
CA ALA A 71 2.37 -9.52 1.47
C ALA A 71 1.41 -10.10 0.42
N ILE A 72 0.45 -9.31 -0.08
CA ILE A 72 -0.46 -9.72 -1.14
C ILE A 72 0.30 -10.01 -2.44
N GLU A 73 1.24 -9.14 -2.82
CA GLU A 73 2.08 -9.34 -4.00
C GLU A 73 2.94 -10.60 -3.88
N TRP A 74 3.49 -10.86 -2.70
CA TRP A 74 4.26 -12.07 -2.42
C TRP A 74 3.41 -13.32 -2.60
N LEU A 75 2.22 -13.36 -2.00
CA LEU A 75 1.29 -14.48 -2.16
C LEU A 75 0.92 -14.70 -3.64
N GLY A 76 0.70 -13.62 -4.38
CA GLY A 76 0.44 -13.68 -5.83
C GLY A 76 1.63 -14.21 -6.62
N ALA A 77 2.85 -13.81 -6.26
CA ALA A 77 4.07 -14.30 -6.88
C ALA A 77 4.26 -15.81 -6.65
N CYS A 78 4.05 -16.29 -5.42
CA CYS A 78 4.09 -17.72 -5.11
C CYS A 78 3.05 -18.51 -5.91
N GLN A 79 1.79 -18.07 -5.95
CA GLN A 79 0.74 -18.72 -6.75
C GLN A 79 1.10 -18.73 -8.24
N GLY A 80 1.67 -17.65 -8.75
CA GLY A 80 2.15 -17.55 -10.12
C GLY A 80 3.29 -18.53 -10.42
N LEU A 81 4.21 -18.73 -9.48
CA LEU A 81 5.28 -19.73 -9.60
C LEU A 81 4.71 -21.16 -9.61
N ASP A 82 3.74 -21.46 -8.76
CA ASP A 82 3.08 -22.78 -8.71
C ASP A 82 2.42 -23.13 -10.04
N PHE A 83 1.76 -22.15 -10.69
CA PHE A 83 1.19 -22.34 -12.02
C PHE A 83 2.22 -22.47 -13.14
N ARG A 84 3.46 -22.06 -12.90
CA ARG A 84 4.58 -22.20 -13.83
C ARG A 84 5.44 -23.43 -13.51
N ALA A 85 5.13 -24.18 -12.46
CA ALA A 85 5.88 -25.37 -12.09
C ALA A 85 5.97 -26.35 -13.28
N GLY A 86 7.19 -26.74 -13.64
CA GLY A 86 7.46 -27.63 -14.76
C GLY A 86 7.55 -26.97 -16.15
N LEU A 87 7.29 -25.66 -16.27
CA LEU A 87 7.50 -24.94 -17.53
C LEU A 87 8.98 -24.56 -17.70
N LYS A 88 9.53 -24.76 -18.91
CA LYS A 88 10.85 -24.24 -19.28
C LYS A 88 10.74 -22.79 -19.75
N THR A 89 11.68 -21.95 -19.32
CA THR A 89 11.79 -20.57 -19.80
C THR A 89 12.33 -20.53 -21.22
N SER A 90 12.42 -19.34 -21.84
CA SER A 90 13.15 -19.16 -23.09
C SER A 90 14.61 -19.67 -22.95
N PRO A 91 15.25 -20.08 -24.07
CA PRO A 91 16.63 -20.55 -24.08
C PRO A 91 17.62 -19.57 -23.44
#